data_AF-A0A7S3AYY3-F1
#
_entry.id   AF-A0A7S3AYY3-F1
#
_cell.length_a   1.000
_cell.length_b   1.000
_cell.length_c   1.000
_cell.angle_alpha   90.00
_cell.angle_beta   90.00
_cell.angle_gamma   90.00
#
_symmetry.space_group_name_H-M   'P 1'
#
loop_
_entity.id
_entity.type
_entity.pdbx_description
1 polymer ?
#
loop_
_entity_poly.entity_id
_entity_poly.type
_entity_poly.pdbx_seq_one_letter_code
_entity_poly.pdbx_strand_id
1 'polypeptide(L)'
;QHSKLIRRLLSLFEAQLAHILVALCGQDTDLLAMRRRYSAGEPAINIYETGGEFLPHTDNEHITMLLPLDTTGAFEGGGTAFWAGSHRDPRLLATEQSGSGGMGSGGTEGKVDRSRWLPPHTVLRPPAGTAIIFGGDITHAGLPVTSGTRHVLVMSFSLMPDR
;
A
#
# COMPACT_ATOMS: atom_id res chain seq x y z
N GLN A 1 -4.21 -17.63 11.28
CA GLN A 1 -4.23 -18.01 9.85
C GLN A 1 -3.29 -17.16 9.00
N HIS A 2 -3.17 -15.83 9.23
CA HIS A 2 -2.16 -14.99 8.53
C HIS A 2 -0.71 -15.44 8.76
N SER A 3 -0.41 -16.10 9.89
CA SER A 3 0.92 -16.65 10.19
C SER A 3 1.50 -17.58 9.13
N LYS A 4 0.65 -18.30 8.37
CA LYS A 4 1.10 -19.14 7.24
C LYS A 4 1.52 -18.30 6.03
N LEU A 5 0.78 -17.23 5.73
CA LEU A 5 1.11 -16.30 4.64
C LEU A 5 2.42 -15.59 4.93
N ILE A 6 2.57 -15.06 6.15
CA ILE A 6 3.81 -14.41 6.59
C ILE A 6 4.99 -15.38 6.53
N ARG A 7 4.83 -16.61 7.04
CA ARG A 7 5.90 -17.61 6.97
C ARG A 7 6.33 -17.84 5.51
N ARG A 8 5.38 -18.02 4.61
CA ARG A 8 5.66 -18.24 3.19
C ARG A 8 6.33 -17.02 2.54
N LEU A 9 5.86 -15.82 2.85
CA LEU A 9 6.44 -14.57 2.37
C LEU A 9 7.90 -14.42 2.81
N LEU A 10 8.17 -14.56 4.10
CA LEU A 10 9.51 -14.39 4.65
C LEU A 10 10.48 -15.47 4.13
N SER A 11 10.05 -16.72 4.03
CA SER A 11 10.86 -17.78 3.40
C SER A 11 11.12 -17.53 1.91
N LEU A 12 10.14 -16.97 1.18
CA LEU A 12 10.33 -16.58 -0.22
C LEU A 12 11.36 -15.45 -0.33
N PHE A 13 11.28 -14.48 0.56
CA PHE A 13 12.19 -13.34 0.58
C PHE A 13 13.62 -13.77 0.88
N GLU A 14 13.86 -14.59 1.90
CA GLU A 14 15.19 -15.14 2.19
C GLU A 14 15.75 -15.92 0.99
N ALA A 15 14.91 -16.73 0.34
CA ALA A 15 15.35 -17.58 -0.76
C ALA A 15 15.60 -16.84 -2.08
N GLN A 16 14.88 -15.75 -2.35
CA GLN A 16 14.85 -15.14 -3.69
C GLN A 16 15.16 -13.64 -3.72
N LEU A 17 14.98 -12.93 -2.61
CA LEU A 17 15.03 -11.46 -2.55
C LEU A 17 15.93 -10.94 -1.41
N ALA A 18 16.93 -11.72 -0.99
CA ALA A 18 17.86 -11.37 0.10
C ALA A 18 18.45 -9.95 -0.02
N HIS A 19 18.87 -9.55 -1.23
CA HIS A 19 19.43 -8.21 -1.46
C HIS A 19 18.44 -7.06 -1.20
N ILE A 20 17.14 -7.26 -1.45
CA ILE A 20 16.09 -6.28 -1.17
C ILE A 20 15.87 -6.17 0.35
N LEU A 21 15.97 -7.30 1.06
CA LEU A 21 15.76 -7.36 2.50
C LEU A 21 16.82 -6.61 3.30
N VAL A 22 18.09 -6.66 2.88
CA VAL A 22 19.12 -5.85 3.53
C VAL A 22 18.77 -4.36 3.44
N ALA A 23 18.28 -3.89 2.29
CA ALA A 23 17.88 -2.51 2.12
C ALA A 23 16.62 -2.13 2.94
N LEU A 24 15.63 -3.02 3.04
CA LEU A 24 14.37 -2.74 3.73
C LEU A 24 14.42 -2.98 5.24
N CYS A 25 15.18 -3.98 5.70
CA CYS A 25 15.13 -4.51 7.07
C CYS A 25 16.50 -4.54 7.75
N GLY A 26 17.60 -4.29 7.03
CA GLY A 26 18.98 -4.37 7.56
C GLY A 26 19.48 -5.80 7.80
N GLN A 27 18.70 -6.82 7.41
CA GLN A 27 18.99 -8.23 7.64
C GLN A 27 18.31 -9.06 6.53
N ASP A 28 18.95 -10.14 6.09
CA ASP A 28 18.50 -11.00 4.98
C ASP A 28 18.40 -12.50 5.33
N THR A 29 18.80 -12.91 6.53
CA THR A 29 18.66 -14.27 7.07
C THR A 29 17.83 -14.28 8.35
N ASP A 30 17.29 -15.44 8.73
CA ASP A 30 16.56 -15.66 9.99
C ASP A 30 15.37 -14.70 10.22
N LEU A 31 14.75 -14.22 9.14
CA LEU A 31 13.61 -13.29 9.17
C LEU A 31 12.40 -13.87 9.91
N LEU A 32 12.25 -15.20 9.89
CA LEU A 32 11.18 -15.86 10.64
C LEU A 32 11.33 -15.69 12.16
N ALA A 33 12.57 -15.59 12.65
CA ALA A 33 12.90 -15.39 14.05
C ALA A 33 12.75 -13.92 14.48
N MET A 34 12.81 -12.98 13.54
CA MET A 34 12.62 -11.55 13.82
C MET A 34 11.23 -11.25 14.42
N ARG A 35 11.21 -10.24 15.30
CA ARG A 35 9.96 -9.72 15.86
C ARG A 35 9.25 -8.88 14.80
N ARG A 36 7.94 -9.10 14.67
CA ARG A 36 7.07 -8.37 13.74
C ARG A 36 6.26 -7.31 14.49
N ARG A 37 6.24 -6.09 13.98
CA ARG A 37 5.32 -5.02 14.41
C ARG A 37 4.48 -4.62 13.21
N TYR A 38 3.17 -4.83 13.31
CA TYR A 38 2.23 -4.42 12.27
C TYR A 38 1.83 -2.95 12.43
N SER A 39 1.41 -2.34 11.33
CA SER A 39 0.68 -1.08 11.35
C SER A 39 -0.60 -1.20 12.20
N ALA A 40 -1.06 -0.08 12.75
CA ALA A 40 -2.25 -0.07 13.59
C ALA A 40 -3.48 -0.52 12.81
N GLY A 41 -4.22 -1.49 13.37
CA GLY A 41 -5.42 -2.04 12.73
C GLY A 41 -5.15 -3.19 11.75
N GLU A 42 -3.89 -3.56 11.53
CA GLU A 42 -3.51 -4.61 10.58
C GLU A 42 -2.97 -5.88 11.25
N PRO A 43 -3.07 -7.05 10.59
CA PRO A 43 -3.66 -7.31 9.27
C PRO A 43 -5.18 -7.09 9.22
N ALA A 44 -5.69 -6.54 8.12
CA ALA A 44 -7.11 -6.20 7.93
C ALA A 44 -7.63 -6.60 6.55
N ILE A 45 -8.95 -6.75 6.42
CA ILE A 45 -9.61 -6.81 5.11
C ILE A 45 -10.28 -5.46 4.88
N ASN A 46 -9.81 -4.73 3.88
CA ASN A 46 -10.45 -3.51 3.43
C ASN A 46 -11.51 -3.85 2.38
N ILE A 47 -12.69 -3.26 2.53
CA ILE A 47 -13.84 -3.45 1.67
C ILE A 47 -14.14 -2.11 1.00
N TYR A 48 -14.11 -2.07 -0.32
CA TYR A 48 -14.38 -0.88 -1.13
C TYR A 48 -15.61 -1.14 -2.00
N GLU A 49 -16.68 -0.40 -1.72
CA GLU A 49 -17.88 -0.37 -2.55
C GLU A 49 -17.72 0.65 -3.68
N THR A 50 -18.77 0.86 -4.48
CA THR A 50 -18.75 1.84 -5.57
C THR A 50 -18.39 3.25 -5.06
N GLY A 51 -17.40 3.88 -5.66
CA GLY A 51 -16.79 5.14 -5.22
C GLY A 51 -15.72 4.98 -4.14
N GLY A 52 -15.64 3.82 -3.48
CA GLY A 52 -14.67 3.51 -2.44
C GLY A 52 -13.24 3.48 -2.99
N GLU A 53 -12.35 4.15 -2.28
CA GLU A 53 -10.94 4.32 -2.62
C GLU A 53 -10.10 4.54 -1.36
N PHE A 54 -8.77 4.66 -1.53
CA PHE A 54 -7.93 5.26 -0.51
C PHE A 54 -6.90 6.20 -1.15
N LEU A 55 -6.67 7.33 -0.49
CA LEU A 55 -5.85 8.40 -1.05
C LEU A 55 -4.36 8.02 -1.08
N PRO A 56 -3.57 8.63 -1.98
CA PRO A 56 -2.13 8.42 -2.04
C PRO A 56 -1.43 8.65 -0.68
N HIS A 57 -0.70 7.65 -0.20
CA HIS A 57 0.10 7.70 1.03
C HIS A 57 1.27 6.70 1.00
N THR A 58 2.11 6.75 2.05
CA THR A 58 3.14 5.75 2.38
C THR A 58 2.74 5.07 3.70
N ASP A 59 3.07 3.79 3.84
CA ASP A 59 2.71 3.01 5.05
C ASP A 59 3.73 3.20 6.17
N ASN A 60 4.95 3.65 5.84
CA ASN A 60 6.05 3.86 6.79
C ASN A 60 6.42 2.60 7.59
N GLU A 61 6.18 1.43 7.00
CA GLU A 61 6.62 0.12 7.49
C GLU A 61 7.67 -0.46 6.53
N HIS A 62 8.43 -1.48 6.93
CA HIS A 62 9.44 -2.06 6.03
C HIS A 62 8.80 -2.71 4.79
N ILE A 63 7.71 -3.47 5.00
CA ILE A 63 7.07 -4.28 3.97
C ILE A 63 5.55 -4.08 4.04
N THR A 64 4.93 -3.83 2.89
CA THR A 64 3.49 -3.89 2.70
C THR A 64 3.14 -5.03 1.74
N MET A 65 2.10 -5.79 2.09
CA MET A 65 1.50 -6.80 1.23
C MET A 65 0.00 -6.56 1.06
N LEU A 66 -0.43 -6.55 -0.20
CA LEU A 66 -1.84 -6.53 -0.60
C LEU A 66 -2.19 -7.84 -1.30
N LEU A 67 -3.21 -8.53 -0.80
CA LEU A 67 -3.72 -9.76 -1.38
C LEU A 67 -5.17 -9.52 -1.83
N PRO A 68 -5.42 -9.32 -3.13
CA PRO A 68 -6.78 -9.30 -3.67
C PRO A 68 -7.50 -10.62 -3.38
N LEU A 69 -8.74 -10.52 -2.94
CA LEU A 69 -9.55 -11.68 -2.55
C LEU A 69 -10.65 -11.98 -3.57
N ASP A 70 -10.95 -11.04 -4.47
CA ASP A 70 -12.05 -11.19 -5.42
C ASP A 70 -11.64 -11.92 -6.69
N THR A 71 -12.57 -12.70 -7.22
CA THR A 71 -12.43 -13.31 -8.55
C THR A 71 -12.52 -12.26 -9.66
N THR A 72 -11.99 -12.60 -10.84
CA THR A 72 -12.06 -11.72 -12.02
C THR A 72 -13.51 -11.36 -12.34
N GLY A 73 -13.78 -10.06 -12.51
CA GLY A 73 -15.11 -9.52 -12.84
C GLY A 73 -16.02 -9.22 -11.64
N ALA A 74 -15.55 -9.42 -10.40
CA ALA A 74 -16.35 -9.09 -9.19
C ALA A 74 -16.57 -7.58 -8.98
N PHE A 75 -15.71 -6.73 -9.55
CA PHE A 75 -15.80 -5.28 -9.52
C PHE A 75 -15.17 -4.67 -10.77
N GLU A 76 -15.57 -3.44 -11.11
CA GLU A 76 -14.96 -2.62 -12.16
C GLU A 76 -14.18 -1.44 -11.56
N GLY A 77 -13.27 -0.86 -12.35
CA GLY A 77 -12.39 0.20 -11.89
C GLY A 77 -11.32 -0.35 -10.94
N GLY A 78 -11.09 0.35 -9.82
CA GLY A 78 -10.19 -0.13 -8.77
C GLY A 78 -8.74 -0.34 -9.21
N GLY A 79 -8.03 -1.13 -8.40
CA GLY A 79 -6.60 -1.40 -8.53
C GLY A 79 -5.76 -0.60 -7.55
N THR A 80 -4.47 -0.92 -7.49
CA THR A 80 -3.50 -0.20 -6.67
C THR A 80 -2.55 0.58 -7.58
N ALA A 81 -2.57 1.90 -7.46
CA ALA A 81 -1.72 2.82 -8.21
C ALA A 81 -0.43 3.11 -7.43
N PHE A 82 0.70 3.24 -8.13
CA PHE A 82 2.02 3.48 -7.52
C PHE A 82 2.75 4.66 -8.18
N TRP A 83 3.50 5.41 -7.36
CA TRP A 83 4.36 6.51 -7.80
C TRP A 83 5.78 6.30 -7.24
N ALA A 84 6.80 6.52 -8.07
CA ALA A 84 8.21 6.41 -7.66
C ALA A 84 8.67 7.52 -6.68
N GLY A 85 7.79 8.47 -6.36
CA GLY A 85 8.05 9.60 -5.48
C GLY A 85 6.73 10.19 -5.01
N SER A 86 6.49 11.46 -5.31
CA SER A 86 5.22 12.12 -4.96
C SER A 86 4.12 11.85 -5.99
N HIS A 87 2.88 11.75 -5.52
CA HIS A 87 1.70 11.81 -6.38
C HIS A 87 1.34 13.26 -6.77
N ARG A 88 1.88 14.28 -6.09
CA ARG A 88 1.54 15.68 -6.32
C ARG A 88 2.47 16.32 -7.35
N ASP A 89 1.90 17.11 -8.26
CA ASP A 89 2.70 17.86 -9.23
C ASP A 89 3.45 19.01 -8.53
N PRO A 90 4.80 18.97 -8.49
CA PRO A 90 5.59 19.99 -7.81
C PRO A 90 5.40 21.39 -8.42
N ARG A 91 5.03 21.49 -9.71
CA ARG A 91 4.80 22.76 -10.41
C ARG A 91 3.57 23.50 -9.87
N LEU A 92 2.59 22.74 -9.34
CA LEU A 92 1.34 23.28 -8.79
C LEU A 92 1.44 23.55 -7.28
N LEU A 93 2.45 22.99 -6.60
CA LEU A 93 2.71 23.23 -5.19
C LEU A 93 3.50 24.52 -4.95
N ALA A 94 4.38 24.91 -5.89
CA ALA A 94 5.15 26.15 -5.80
C ALA A 94 4.29 27.42 -5.79
N THR A 95 3.08 27.37 -6.38
CA THR A 95 2.11 28.47 -6.40
C THR A 95 1.39 28.69 -5.07
N GLU A 96 1.50 27.78 -4.10
CA GLU A 96 0.78 27.85 -2.82
C GLU A 96 1.61 28.42 -1.66
N GLN A 97 2.94 28.53 -1.79
CA GLN A 97 3.75 29.20 -0.74
C GLN A 97 3.45 30.70 -0.59
N SER A 98 2.65 31.28 -1.49
CA SER A 98 2.11 32.65 -1.41
C SER A 98 0.73 32.76 -0.73
N GLY A 99 0.13 31.66 -0.26
CA GLY A 99 -1.20 31.64 0.38
C GLY A 99 -1.18 30.91 1.72
N SER A 100 -1.58 31.60 2.79
CA SER A 100 -1.57 31.13 4.18
C SER A 100 -2.35 29.82 4.43
N GLY A 101 -1.67 28.87 5.09
CA GLY A 101 -2.16 27.99 6.17
C GLY A 101 -3.57 27.41 6.10
N GLY A 102 -3.65 26.09 5.88
CA GLY A 102 -4.85 25.30 6.14
C GLY A 102 -4.51 23.86 6.50
N MET A 103 -4.36 23.58 7.80
CA MET A 103 -4.24 22.24 8.37
C MET A 103 -5.62 21.57 8.33
N GLY A 104 -5.86 20.72 7.33
CA GLY A 104 -7.10 19.96 7.17
C GLY A 104 -6.95 18.55 7.73
N SER A 105 -7.17 18.39 9.03
CA SER A 105 -7.44 17.11 9.68
C SER A 105 -8.95 16.84 9.60
N GLY A 106 -9.33 15.63 9.17
CA GLY A 106 -10.61 15.02 9.51
C GLY A 106 -11.78 15.26 8.55
N GLY A 107 -12.21 14.17 7.92
CA GLY A 107 -13.62 13.83 7.67
C GLY A 107 -14.53 14.90 7.08
N THR A 108 -14.66 14.92 5.76
CA THR A 108 -15.91 15.23 5.05
C THR A 108 -15.78 14.70 3.63
N GLU A 109 -16.88 14.24 3.02
CA GLU A 109 -17.03 13.76 1.65
C GLU A 109 -16.77 14.87 0.61
N GLY A 110 -15.61 15.52 0.70
CA GLY A 110 -15.10 16.42 -0.32
C GLY A 110 -14.65 15.59 -1.51
N LYS A 111 -15.19 15.89 -2.69
CA LYS A 111 -14.74 15.31 -3.95
C LYS A 111 -13.22 15.50 -4.04
N VAL A 112 -12.47 14.41 -4.03
CA VAL A 112 -11.01 14.42 -4.08
C VAL A 112 -10.57 15.17 -5.33
N ASP A 113 -9.87 16.29 -5.14
CA ASP A 113 -9.32 17.05 -6.27
C ASP A 113 -8.07 16.33 -6.80
N ARG A 114 -8.29 15.51 -7.83
CA ARG A 114 -7.24 14.77 -8.53
C ARG A 114 -6.57 15.59 -9.63
N SER A 115 -7.00 16.83 -9.89
CA SER A 115 -6.44 17.66 -10.98
C SER A 115 -4.95 17.98 -10.78
N ARG A 116 -4.49 17.85 -9.53
CA ARG A 116 -3.11 18.12 -9.11
C ARG A 116 -2.23 16.88 -9.00
N TRP A 117 -2.78 15.71 -9.34
CA TRP A 117 -2.06 14.46 -9.22
C TRP A 117 -1.27 14.20 -10.51
N LEU A 118 -0.01 13.82 -10.35
CA LEU A 118 0.76 13.21 -11.42
C LEU A 118 0.11 11.86 -11.79
N PRO A 119 0.17 11.45 -13.06
CA PRO A 119 -0.27 10.11 -13.43
C PRO A 119 0.55 9.05 -12.65
N PRO A 120 -0.07 7.96 -12.20
CA PRO A 120 0.68 6.87 -11.59
C PRO A 120 1.63 6.25 -12.60
N HIS A 121 2.78 5.79 -12.12
CA HIS A 121 3.75 5.10 -12.97
C HIS A 121 3.25 3.71 -13.37
N THR A 122 2.53 3.06 -12.46
CA THR A 122 1.88 1.78 -12.72
C THR A 122 0.61 1.64 -11.90
N VAL A 123 -0.32 0.84 -12.42
CA VAL A 123 -1.56 0.45 -11.76
C VAL A 123 -1.68 -1.06 -11.85
N LEU A 124 -1.75 -1.72 -10.69
CA LEU A 124 -1.81 -3.17 -10.60
C LEU A 124 -3.22 -3.63 -10.26
N ARG A 125 -3.71 -4.63 -11.01
CA ARG A 125 -4.99 -5.34 -10.79
C ARG A 125 -4.79 -6.85 -10.91
N PRO A 126 -3.92 -7.46 -10.07
CA PRO A 126 -3.69 -8.88 -10.18
C PRO A 126 -4.93 -9.67 -9.71
N PRO A 127 -5.15 -10.89 -10.23
CA PRO A 127 -6.27 -11.72 -9.83
C PRO A 127 -6.11 -12.25 -8.40
N ALA A 128 -7.22 -12.70 -7.80
CA ALA A 128 -7.19 -13.41 -6.53
C ALA A 128 -6.18 -14.57 -6.53
N GLY A 129 -5.53 -14.76 -5.37
CA GLY A 129 -4.45 -15.73 -5.19
C GLY A 129 -3.05 -15.20 -5.50
N THR A 130 -2.93 -13.95 -5.98
CA THR A 130 -1.66 -13.24 -6.18
C THR A 130 -1.47 -12.20 -5.09
N ALA A 131 -0.23 -11.92 -4.68
CA ALA A 131 0.08 -10.82 -3.76
C ALA A 131 0.86 -9.71 -4.48
N ILE A 132 0.56 -8.45 -4.16
CA ILE A 132 1.43 -7.31 -4.44
C ILE A 132 2.25 -7.06 -3.18
N ILE A 133 3.58 -6.96 -3.33
CA ILE A 133 4.49 -6.73 -2.21
C ILE A 133 5.42 -5.58 -2.57
N PHE A 134 5.59 -4.62 -1.65
CA PHE A 134 6.39 -3.42 -1.87
C PHE A 134 6.94 -2.87 -0.56
N GLY A 135 7.95 -2.00 -0.64
CA GLY A 135 8.49 -1.25 0.51
C GLY A 135 7.49 -0.19 0.97
N GLY A 136 7.34 0.00 2.29
CA GLY A 136 6.34 0.94 2.82
C GLY A 136 6.67 2.41 2.61
N ASP A 137 7.81 2.73 1.98
CA ASP A 137 8.21 4.06 1.51
C ASP A 137 7.63 4.41 0.12
N ILE A 138 7.02 3.45 -0.58
CA ILE A 138 6.41 3.68 -1.89
C ILE A 138 5.05 4.37 -1.75
N THR A 139 4.91 5.53 -2.40
CA THR A 139 3.61 6.22 -2.51
C THR A 139 2.65 5.40 -3.35
N HIS A 140 1.49 5.08 -2.79
CA HIS A 140 0.48 4.28 -3.46
C HIS A 140 -0.95 4.66 -3.05
N ALA A 141 -1.92 4.27 -3.87
CA ALA A 141 -3.34 4.58 -3.69
C ALA A 141 -4.24 3.45 -4.18
N GLY A 142 -5.42 3.31 -3.60
CA GLY A 142 -6.48 2.45 -4.13
C GLY A 142 -7.31 3.30 -5.06
N LEU A 143 -7.39 2.94 -6.34
CA LEU A 143 -8.24 3.66 -7.28
C LEU A 143 -9.72 3.38 -6.99
N PRO A 144 -10.63 4.30 -7.35
CA PRO A 144 -12.04 4.14 -7.07
C PRO A 144 -12.64 2.94 -7.79
N VAL A 145 -13.42 2.14 -7.06
CA VAL A 145 -14.28 1.10 -7.63
C VAL A 145 -15.45 1.78 -8.35
N THR A 146 -15.74 1.40 -9.58
CA THR A 146 -16.82 2.00 -10.39
C THR A 146 -18.11 1.18 -10.38
N SER A 147 -18.02 -0.11 -10.07
CA SER A 147 -19.16 -0.99 -9.80
C SER A 147 -18.70 -2.23 -9.02
N GLY A 148 -19.62 -2.88 -8.31
CA GLY A 148 -19.32 -4.07 -7.49
C GLY A 148 -18.63 -3.72 -6.17
N THR A 149 -17.95 -4.72 -5.60
CA THR A 149 -17.25 -4.60 -4.30
C THR A 149 -15.87 -5.24 -4.40
N ARG A 150 -14.84 -4.52 -3.92
CA ARG A 150 -13.45 -4.98 -3.88
C ARG A 150 -13.02 -5.28 -2.45
N HIS A 151 -12.46 -6.47 -2.23
CA HIS A 151 -11.91 -6.94 -0.97
C HIS A 151 -10.40 -7.15 -1.09
N VAL A 152 -9.65 -6.55 -0.18
CA VAL A 152 -8.19 -6.69 -0.13
C VAL A 152 -7.77 -7.01 1.29
N LEU A 153 -7.08 -8.14 1.47
CA LEU A 153 -6.32 -8.35 2.71
C LEU A 153 -5.05 -7.50 2.64
N VAL A 154 -4.89 -6.60 3.59
CA VAL A 154 -3.74 -5.71 3.75
C VAL A 154 -2.95 -6.11 4.99
N MET A 155 -1.63 -6.05 4.86
CA MET A 155 -0.73 -6.08 6.01
C MET A 155 0.57 -5.35 5.70
N SER A 156 0.92 -4.44 6.59
CA SER A 156 2.12 -3.62 6.57
C SER A 156 2.82 -3.79 7.90
N PHE A 157 4.11 -4.12 7.87
CA PHE A 157 4.86 -4.43 9.08
C PHE A 157 6.35 -4.16 8.95
N SER A 158 6.96 -3.88 10.10
CA SER A 158 8.41 -3.83 10.29
C SER A 158 8.91 -5.13 10.92
N LEU A 159 10.07 -5.58 10.42
CA LEU A 159 10.87 -6.63 11.05
C LEU A 159 11.93 -5.99 11.93
N MET A 160 12.02 -6.43 13.19
CA MET A 160 13.04 -5.99 14.14
C MET A 160 13.86 -7.20 14.60
N PRO A 161 15.19 -7.06 14.75
CA PRO A 161 16.01 -8.10 15.37
C PRO A 161 15.44 -8.50 16.74
N ASP A 162 15.48 -9.80 17.03
CA ASP A 162 15.27 -10.29 18.39
C ASP A 162 16.54 -9.94 19.18
N ARG A 163 16.39 -9.25 20.32
CA ARG A 163 17.54 -8.76 21.10
C ARG A 163 18.29 -9.89 21.79
#